data_AF-A0A969DJ68-F1
#
_entry.id   AF-A0A969DJ68-F1
#
_cell.length_a   1.000
_cell.length_b   1.000
_cell.length_c   1.000
_cell.angle_alpha   90.00
_cell.angle_beta   90.00
_cell.angle_gamma   90.00
#
_symmetry.space_group_name_H-M   'P 1'
#
loop_
_entity.id
_entity.type
_entity.pdbx_description
1 polymer ?
#
loop_
_entity_poly.entity_id
_entity_poly.type
_entity_poly.pdbx_seq_one_letter_code
_entity_poly.pdbx_strand_id
1 'polypeptide(L)'
;MSQLTKIALVHKSNLGVIADWKQAKIFRSFDTEKIAKLIDQSEVERAIYYGGTTEWYAMNKLVNYSAFDRDNNKFIEDSITDTTEQITIIEPNNLGIELSENAEKILNWLVKRNSRDWFYYKSSGENKRDNAFTMMLSRLGLLNDERELNDTYTELLEIEKIEISEDDLGIRLL
;
A
#
# COMPACT_ATOMS: atom_id res chain seq x y z
N MET A 1 -11.05 16.60 -33.25
CA MET A 1 -10.91 15.35 -32.48
C MET A 1 -9.54 15.35 -31.83
N SER A 2 -9.46 15.28 -30.50
CA SER A 2 -8.18 15.13 -29.81
C SER A 2 -7.72 13.68 -29.95
N GLN A 3 -6.60 13.45 -30.63
CA GLN A 3 -6.01 12.12 -30.73
C GLN A 3 -5.13 11.90 -29.50
N LEU A 4 -5.35 10.81 -28.77
CA LEU A 4 -4.54 10.49 -27.59
C LEU A 4 -3.07 10.30 -28.00
N THR A 5 -2.18 11.10 -27.41
CA THR A 5 -0.74 10.95 -27.58
C THR A 5 -0.29 9.65 -26.95
N LYS A 6 0.40 8.82 -27.72
CA LYS A 6 0.94 7.54 -27.25
C LYS A 6 2.24 7.79 -26.49
N ILE A 7 2.35 7.26 -25.29
CA ILE A 7 3.57 7.28 -24.49
C ILE A 7 3.93 5.83 -24.15
N ALA A 8 5.19 5.47 -24.28
CA ALA A 8 5.69 4.16 -23.84
C ALA A 8 6.95 4.35 -22.99
N LEU A 9 7.09 3.49 -21.98
CA LEU A 9 8.23 3.48 -21.06
C LEU A 9 8.88 2.10 -21.10
N VAL A 10 10.21 2.09 -21.16
CA VAL A 10 10.99 0.85 -21.18
C VAL A 10 12.09 0.93 -20.14
N HIS A 11 12.09 -0.04 -19.23
CA HIS A 11 13.15 -0.25 -18.26
C HIS A 11 14.21 -1.21 -18.82
N LYS A 12 15.46 -1.05 -18.38
CA LYS A 12 16.61 -1.88 -18.78
C LYS A 12 16.35 -3.38 -18.69
N SER A 13 15.70 -3.84 -17.62
CA SER A 13 15.37 -5.26 -17.41
C SER A 13 14.47 -5.85 -18.51
N ASN A 14 13.74 -5.00 -19.23
CA ASN A 14 12.69 -5.42 -20.17
C ASN A 14 13.13 -5.30 -21.64
N LEU A 15 14.35 -4.83 -21.90
CA LEU A 15 14.88 -4.68 -23.27
C LEU A 15 14.84 -5.98 -24.08
N GLY A 16 15.19 -7.11 -23.44
CA GLY A 16 15.17 -8.43 -24.08
C GLY A 16 13.77 -8.86 -24.50
N VAL A 17 12.79 -8.70 -23.59
CA VAL A 17 11.39 -9.08 -23.84
C VAL A 17 10.77 -8.23 -24.96
N ILE A 18 11.10 -6.94 -25.03
CA ILE A 18 10.55 -6.06 -26.07
C ILE A 18 11.19 -6.33 -27.44
N ALA A 19 12.43 -6.84 -27.48
CA ALA A 19 13.02 -7.31 -28.74
C ALA A 19 12.20 -8.46 -29.36
N ASP A 20 11.64 -9.34 -28.53
CA ASP A 20 10.74 -10.41 -28.99
C ASP A 20 9.40 -9.86 -29.50
N TRP A 21 8.98 -8.69 -29.01
CA TRP A 21 7.72 -8.03 -29.40
C TRP A 21 7.82 -7.23 -30.71
N LYS A 22 8.99 -7.20 -31.37
CA LYS A 22 9.21 -6.54 -32.69
C LYS A 22 8.22 -6.99 -33.78
N GLN A 23 7.57 -8.14 -33.61
CA GLN A 23 6.55 -8.63 -34.54
C GLN A 23 5.25 -7.80 -34.51
N ALA A 24 4.96 -7.09 -33.40
CA ALA A 24 3.79 -6.22 -33.32
C ALA A 24 4.04 -4.90 -34.07
N LYS A 25 3.04 -4.47 -34.86
CA LYS A 25 3.11 -3.29 -35.75
C LYS A 25 3.57 -1.99 -35.06
N ILE A 26 3.37 -1.87 -33.75
CA ILE A 26 3.74 -0.69 -32.94
C ILE A 26 5.23 -0.62 -32.59
N PHE A 27 5.95 -1.74 -32.64
CA PHE A 27 7.38 -1.82 -32.30
C PHE A 27 8.30 -1.91 -33.53
N ARG A 28 7.77 -1.65 -34.74
CA ARG A 28 8.59 -1.63 -35.97
C ARG A 28 9.67 -0.55 -35.97
N SER A 29 9.48 0.53 -35.21
CA SER A 29 10.47 1.59 -34.99
C SER A 29 11.32 1.38 -33.73
N PHE A 30 11.22 0.22 -33.09
CA PHE A 30 11.97 -0.11 -31.89
C PHE A 30 13.38 -0.58 -32.24
N ASP A 31 14.33 0.36 -32.20
CA ASP A 31 15.76 0.08 -32.31
C ASP A 31 16.34 -0.20 -30.92
N THR A 32 16.60 -1.47 -30.66
CA THR A 32 17.11 -1.96 -29.38
C THR A 32 18.44 -1.32 -29.00
N GLU A 33 19.34 -1.08 -29.96
CA GLU A 33 20.67 -0.52 -29.68
C GLU A 33 20.60 0.97 -29.36
N LYS A 34 19.80 1.72 -30.13
CA LYS A 34 19.54 3.16 -29.86
C LYS A 34 18.90 3.33 -28.49
N ILE A 35 17.93 2.47 -28.14
CA ILE A 35 17.20 2.56 -26.87
C ILE A 35 18.07 2.12 -25.70
N ALA A 36 18.91 1.10 -25.86
CA ALA A 36 19.88 0.72 -24.83
C ALA A 36 20.83 1.88 -24.50
N LYS A 37 21.35 2.59 -25.50
CA LYS A 37 22.18 3.79 -25.28
C LYS A 37 21.44 4.89 -24.51
N LEU A 38 20.17 5.12 -24.81
CA LEU A 38 19.34 6.11 -24.10
C LEU A 38 19.05 5.67 -22.65
N ILE A 39 18.89 4.37 -22.41
CA ILE A 39 18.72 3.81 -21.07
C ILE A 39 20.01 3.96 -20.25
N ASP A 40 21.18 3.73 -20.85
CA ASP A 40 22.46 3.92 -20.17
C ASP A 40 22.75 5.40 -19.87
N GLN A 41 22.15 6.32 -20.63
CA GLN A 41 22.20 7.76 -20.39
C GLN A 41 21.15 8.24 -19.36
N SER A 42 20.23 7.37 -18.95
CA SER A 42 19.16 7.71 -18.01
C SER A 42 19.60 7.48 -16.57
N GLU A 43 19.28 8.43 -15.70
CA GLU A 43 19.51 8.30 -14.26
C GLU A 43 18.64 7.21 -13.59
N VAL A 44 17.57 6.79 -14.25
CA VAL A 44 16.56 5.84 -13.72
C VAL A 44 16.48 4.55 -14.54
N GLU A 45 17.49 4.28 -15.38
CA GLU A 45 17.58 3.11 -16.25
C GLU A 45 16.35 2.91 -17.16
N ARG A 46 15.76 4.02 -17.64
CA ARG A 46 14.57 4.00 -18.50
C ARG A 46 14.68 4.91 -19.72
N ALA A 47 14.02 4.49 -20.80
CA ALA A 47 13.77 5.34 -21.96
C ALA A 47 12.27 5.55 -22.17
N ILE A 48 11.91 6.73 -22.68
CA ILE A 48 10.53 7.12 -22.97
C ILE A 48 10.35 7.35 -24.47
N TYR A 49 9.28 6.76 -25.02
CA TYR A 49 8.78 7.08 -26.35
C TYR A 49 7.70 8.14 -26.26
N TYR A 50 7.83 9.21 -27.04
CA TYR A 50 6.83 10.27 -27.12
C TYR A 50 6.19 10.29 -28.52
N GLY A 51 4.92 9.89 -28.60
CA GLY A 51 4.19 9.78 -29.86
C GLY A 51 3.92 11.11 -30.57
N GLY A 52 4.12 12.25 -29.89
CA GLY A 52 4.04 13.58 -30.51
C GLY A 52 5.22 13.91 -31.42
N THR A 53 6.42 13.41 -31.09
CA THR A 53 7.64 13.57 -31.91
C THR A 53 8.06 12.26 -32.58
N THR A 54 7.43 11.15 -32.23
CA THR A 54 7.75 9.79 -32.71
C THR A 54 9.18 9.34 -32.41
N GLU A 55 9.78 9.89 -31.36
CA GLU A 55 11.17 9.63 -30.97
C GLU A 55 11.29 9.05 -29.54
N TRP A 56 12.46 8.48 -29.28
CA TRP A 56 12.86 7.96 -27.97
C TRP A 56 13.82 8.93 -27.28
N TYR A 57 13.65 9.08 -25.97
CA TYR A 57 14.46 9.96 -25.13
C TYR A 57 14.94 9.22 -23.88
N ALA A 58 16.13 9.59 -23.40
CA ALA A 58 16.60 9.20 -22.08
C ALA A 58 15.72 9.84 -21.01
N MET A 59 15.35 9.09 -19.98
CA MET A 59 14.52 9.61 -18.90
C MET A 59 15.39 10.23 -17.81
N ASN A 60 15.17 11.51 -17.52
CA ASN A 60 15.77 12.17 -16.36
C ASN A 60 15.04 11.72 -15.09
N LYS A 61 15.72 11.75 -13.94
CA LYS A 61 15.05 11.52 -12.66
C LYS A 61 14.03 12.63 -12.43
N LEU A 62 12.79 12.22 -12.22
CA LEU A 62 11.70 13.14 -11.89
C LEU A 62 11.61 13.29 -10.38
N VAL A 63 11.12 14.46 -9.93
CA VAL A 63 10.79 14.65 -8.52
C VAL A 63 9.69 13.66 -8.16
N ASN A 64 9.99 12.80 -7.18
CA ASN A 64 8.98 11.89 -6.66
C ASN A 64 8.11 12.66 -5.65
N TYR A 65 6.81 12.69 -5.90
CA TYR A 65 5.81 13.28 -4.99
C TYR A 65 5.09 12.21 -4.15
N SER A 66 5.55 10.96 -4.21
CA SER A 66 4.99 9.85 -3.45
C SER A 66 6.00 9.33 -2.44
N ALA A 67 5.50 8.74 -1.34
CA ALA A 67 6.32 8.10 -0.31
C ALA A 67 7.05 6.83 -0.82
N PHE A 68 6.84 6.42 -2.06
CA PHE A 68 7.43 5.22 -2.65
C PHE A 68 8.22 5.57 -3.90
N ASP A 69 9.53 5.34 -3.85
CA ASP A 69 10.44 5.39 -4.98
C ASP A 69 10.19 4.20 -5.91
N ARG A 70 9.48 4.47 -7.01
CA ARG A 70 9.19 3.51 -8.08
C ARG A 70 10.39 3.21 -8.97
N ASP A 71 11.44 4.03 -8.91
CA ASP A 71 12.67 3.81 -9.66
C ASP A 71 13.50 2.75 -8.96
N ASN A 72 13.59 2.83 -7.63
CA ASN A 72 14.37 1.90 -6.80
C ASN A 72 13.54 0.81 -6.09
N ASN A 73 12.21 0.83 -6.26
CA ASN A 73 11.26 -0.03 -5.54
C ASN A 73 11.44 0.01 -4.01
N LYS A 74 11.66 1.21 -3.47
CA LYS A 74 11.89 1.43 -2.03
C LYS A 74 10.98 2.54 -1.51
N PHE A 75 10.66 2.52 -0.23
CA PHE A 75 10.04 3.68 0.41
C PHE A 75 11.08 4.78 0.62
N ILE A 76 10.70 6.03 0.41
CA ILE A 76 11.58 7.18 0.64
C ILE A 76 11.50 7.51 2.13
N GLU A 77 12.57 7.22 2.86
CA GLU A 77 12.68 7.47 4.30
C GLU A 77 12.51 8.97 4.64
N ASP A 78 12.90 9.86 3.73
CA ASP A 78 12.87 11.32 3.92
C ASP A 78 11.53 12.00 3.57
N SER A 79 10.54 11.28 3.00
CA SER A 79 9.18 11.84 2.85
C SER A 79 8.37 11.74 4.14
N ILE A 80 9.01 11.33 5.23
CA ILE A 80 8.51 11.29 6.60
C ILE A 80 9.16 12.43 7.40
N THR A 81 9.20 13.65 6.87
CA THR A 81 9.48 14.82 7.70
C THR A 81 8.24 15.71 7.72
N ASP A 82 7.59 15.68 8.89
CA ASP A 82 6.46 16.49 9.36
C ASP A 82 5.04 16.05 8.95
N THR A 83 4.73 14.78 9.22
CA THR A 83 3.95 14.53 10.44
C THR A 83 4.70 13.49 11.24
N THR A 84 5.42 13.93 12.26
CA THR A 84 5.90 13.06 13.33
C THR A 84 4.68 12.59 14.13
N GLU A 85 3.84 11.76 13.53
CA GLU A 85 3.25 10.67 14.29
C GLU A 85 4.33 9.60 14.26
N GLN A 86 5.15 9.62 15.29
CA GLN A 86 6.09 8.57 15.60
C GLN A 86 5.33 7.26 15.41
N ILE A 87 5.65 6.53 14.34
CA ILE A 87 5.69 5.09 14.45
C ILE A 87 6.82 4.87 15.45
N THR A 88 6.50 5.00 16.74
CA THR A 88 7.02 4.05 17.70
C THR A 88 6.79 2.71 17.03
N ILE A 89 7.87 2.15 16.47
CA ILE A 89 8.20 0.79 16.83
C ILE A 89 8.03 0.83 18.33
N ILE A 90 6.88 0.36 18.80
CA ILE A 90 6.68 0.14 20.21
C ILE A 90 7.79 -0.87 20.48
N GLU A 91 8.92 -0.38 20.98
CA GLU A 91 9.79 -1.22 21.77
C GLU A 91 8.85 -1.99 22.69
N PRO A 92 8.95 -3.33 22.76
CA PRO A 92 8.07 -4.07 23.62
C PRO A 92 8.24 -3.51 25.02
N ASN A 93 7.21 -2.77 25.43
CA ASN A 93 6.91 -2.30 26.77
C ASN A 93 7.84 -1.27 27.43
N ASN A 94 7.20 -0.13 27.76
CA ASN A 94 7.32 0.45 29.10
C ASN A 94 6.03 0.28 29.94
N LEU A 95 5.14 -0.67 29.57
CA LEU A 95 3.98 -1.07 30.39
C LEU A 95 3.82 -2.58 30.64
N GLY A 96 4.70 -3.43 30.11
CA GLY A 96 4.77 -4.86 30.45
C GLY A 96 3.60 -5.72 29.97
N ILE A 97 2.77 -5.25 29.03
CA ILE A 97 1.62 -6.00 28.50
C ILE A 97 2.02 -6.52 27.11
N GLU A 98 2.30 -7.82 27.01
CA GLU A 98 2.47 -8.48 25.70
C GLU A 98 1.08 -8.68 25.10
N LEU A 99 0.81 -8.03 23.95
CA LEU A 99 -0.44 -8.23 23.22
C LEU A 99 -0.45 -9.63 22.60
N SER A 100 -1.61 -10.27 22.59
CA SER A 100 -1.80 -11.50 21.83
C SER A 100 -1.62 -11.24 20.32
N GLU A 101 -1.22 -12.28 19.59
CA GLU A 101 -1.05 -12.20 18.13
C GLU A 101 -2.36 -11.74 17.42
N ASN A 102 -3.50 -12.04 18.01
CA ASN A 102 -4.82 -11.63 17.53
C ASN A 102 -5.10 -10.15 17.79
N ALA A 103 -4.77 -9.64 18.99
CA ALA A 103 -4.90 -8.22 19.33
C ALA A 103 -4.04 -7.35 18.40
N GLU A 104 -2.79 -7.75 18.17
CA GLU A 104 -1.90 -7.04 17.24
C GLU A 104 -2.47 -6.99 15.81
N LYS A 105 -3.05 -8.10 15.33
CA LYS A 105 -3.65 -8.16 13.98
C LYS A 105 -4.88 -7.27 13.86
N ILE A 106 -5.74 -7.21 14.88
CA ILE A 106 -6.90 -6.31 14.90
C ILE A 106 -6.44 -4.84 14.93
N LEU A 107 -5.50 -4.50 15.81
CA LEU A 107 -4.98 -3.13 15.93
C LEU A 107 -4.35 -2.68 14.61
N ASN A 108 -3.49 -3.52 14.00
CA ASN A 108 -2.89 -3.23 12.71
C ASN A 108 -3.93 -3.06 11.59
N TRP A 109 -5.03 -3.82 11.63
CA TRP A 109 -6.11 -3.67 10.66
C TRP A 109 -6.84 -2.34 10.82
N LEU A 110 -7.13 -1.92 12.06
CA LEU A 110 -7.75 -0.63 12.37
C LEU A 110 -6.85 0.54 11.95
N VAL A 111 -5.57 0.50 12.31
CA VAL A 111 -4.57 1.53 11.95
C VAL A 111 -4.43 1.67 10.43
N LYS A 112 -4.36 0.56 9.69
CA LYS A 112 -4.25 0.59 8.21
C LYS A 112 -5.43 1.27 7.53
N ARG A 113 -6.61 1.23 8.15
CA ARG A 113 -7.81 1.89 7.61
C ARG A 113 -7.91 3.35 8.01
N ASN A 114 -7.08 3.81 8.93
CA ASN A 114 -7.03 5.18 9.46
C ASN A 114 -8.43 5.78 9.64
N SER A 115 -9.31 5.01 10.26
CA SER A 115 -10.73 5.30 10.31
C SER A 115 -11.13 5.33 11.78
N ARG A 116 -11.50 6.55 12.23
CA ARG A 116 -12.25 6.79 13.46
C ARG A 116 -13.73 6.42 13.30
N ASP A 117 -14.05 5.56 12.35
CA ASP A 117 -15.38 5.02 12.17
C ASP A 117 -15.55 3.76 13.02
N TRP A 118 -16.79 3.46 13.35
CA TRP A 118 -17.14 2.26 14.10
C TRP A 118 -17.20 1.04 13.17
N PHE A 119 -16.48 -0.02 13.54
CA PHE A 119 -16.50 -1.30 12.84
C PHE A 119 -17.27 -2.34 13.64
N TYR A 120 -18.43 -2.74 13.13
CA TYR A 120 -19.30 -3.72 13.79
C TYR A 120 -19.18 -5.10 13.16
N TYR A 121 -18.99 -6.13 13.98
CA TYR A 121 -18.97 -7.53 13.49
C TYR A 121 -20.36 -8.17 13.45
N LYS A 122 -21.34 -7.55 14.12
CA LYS A 122 -22.76 -7.92 14.10
C LYS A 122 -23.61 -6.66 13.99
N SER A 123 -24.74 -6.75 13.30
CA SER A 123 -25.65 -5.60 13.20
C SER A 123 -26.32 -5.35 14.56
N SER A 124 -26.42 -4.09 14.95
CA SER A 124 -27.02 -3.68 16.22
C SER A 124 -27.77 -2.35 16.05
N GLY A 125 -29.09 -2.37 16.20
CA GLY A 125 -29.94 -1.20 15.96
C GLY A 125 -29.76 -0.62 14.55
N GLU A 126 -29.33 0.64 14.46
CA GLU A 126 -29.05 1.34 13.20
C GLU A 126 -27.64 1.05 12.65
N ASN A 127 -26.77 0.43 13.45
CA ASN A 127 -25.40 0.11 13.08
C ASN A 127 -25.35 -1.13 12.19
N LYS A 128 -24.78 -0.95 11.00
CA LYS A 128 -24.62 -2.03 10.02
C LYS A 128 -23.31 -2.77 10.25
N ARG A 129 -23.39 -4.10 10.18
CA ARG A 129 -22.22 -4.98 10.14
C ARG A 129 -21.27 -4.59 9.00
N ASP A 130 -19.99 -4.44 9.33
CA ASP A 130 -18.91 -4.29 8.35
C ASP A 130 -18.46 -5.68 7.89
N ASN A 131 -18.71 -5.97 6.60
CA ASN A 131 -18.37 -7.27 6.02
C ASN A 131 -16.86 -7.53 6.00
N ALA A 132 -16.03 -6.50 5.82
CA ALA A 132 -14.58 -6.65 5.77
C ALA A 132 -14.00 -6.89 7.17
N PHE A 133 -14.50 -6.18 8.18
CA PHE A 133 -14.14 -6.41 9.58
C PHE A 133 -14.56 -7.81 10.01
N THR A 134 -15.79 -8.22 9.68
CA THR A 134 -16.26 -9.56 10.05
C THR A 134 -15.49 -10.66 9.33
N MET A 135 -15.16 -10.50 8.04
CA MET A 135 -14.31 -11.47 7.33
C MET A 135 -12.92 -11.57 7.95
N MET A 136 -12.38 -10.47 8.46
CA MET A 136 -11.09 -10.46 9.13
C MET A 136 -11.17 -11.23 10.47
N LEU A 137 -12.14 -10.94 11.34
CA LEU A 137 -12.35 -11.70 12.57
C LEU A 137 -12.62 -13.20 12.31
N SER A 138 -13.37 -13.53 11.25
CA SER A 138 -13.60 -14.92 10.85
C SER A 138 -12.32 -15.65 10.48
N ARG A 139 -11.36 -14.97 9.83
CA ARG A 139 -10.07 -15.54 9.45
C ARG A 139 -9.15 -15.76 10.65
N LEU A 140 -9.31 -14.94 11.68
CA LEU A 140 -8.61 -15.10 12.96
C LEU A 140 -9.24 -16.17 13.85
N GLY A 141 -10.40 -16.74 13.47
CA GLY A 141 -11.12 -17.72 14.29
C GLY A 141 -11.99 -17.12 15.39
N LEU A 142 -11.90 -15.81 15.62
CA LEU A 142 -12.49 -15.10 16.76
C LEU A 142 -14.02 -15.00 16.74
N LEU A 143 -14.66 -15.19 15.59
CA LEU A 143 -16.14 -15.18 15.52
C LEU A 143 -16.79 -16.42 16.12
N ASN A 144 -16.06 -17.52 16.23
CA ASN A 144 -16.58 -18.77 16.77
C ASN A 144 -16.22 -18.95 18.25
N ASP A 145 -15.34 -18.09 18.79
CA ASP A 145 -14.92 -18.08 20.18
C ASP A 145 -15.11 -16.68 20.78
N GLU A 146 -16.29 -16.45 21.35
CA GLU A 146 -16.65 -15.18 22.00
C GLU A 146 -15.73 -14.85 23.18
N ARG A 147 -15.11 -15.86 23.83
CA ARG A 147 -14.19 -15.60 24.94
C ARG A 147 -12.89 -15.03 24.42
N GLU A 148 -12.31 -15.67 23.40
CA GLU A 148 -11.06 -15.20 22.80
C GLU A 148 -11.23 -13.79 22.17
N LEU A 149 -12.40 -13.52 21.58
CA LEU A 149 -12.72 -12.17 21.08
C LEU A 149 -12.76 -11.12 22.21
N ASN A 150 -13.42 -11.43 23.32
CA ASN A 150 -13.52 -10.53 24.46
C ASN A 150 -12.18 -10.33 25.18
N ASP A 151 -11.37 -11.38 25.29
CA ASP A 151 -10.02 -11.31 25.85
C ASP A 151 -9.15 -10.39 24.97
N THR A 152 -9.22 -10.57 23.64
CA THR A 152 -8.52 -9.72 22.66
C THR A 152 -8.96 -8.26 22.77
N TYR A 153 -10.26 -8.00 22.96
CA TYR A 153 -10.78 -6.64 23.14
C TYR A 153 -10.37 -6.02 24.47
N THR A 154 -10.31 -6.81 25.54
CA THR A 154 -9.84 -6.36 26.86
C THR A 154 -8.37 -5.95 26.81
N GLU A 155 -7.53 -6.76 26.16
CA GLU A 155 -6.11 -6.42 25.92
C GLU A 155 -5.96 -5.09 25.17
N LEU A 156 -6.79 -4.88 24.15
CA LEU A 156 -6.76 -3.65 23.36
C LEU A 156 -7.31 -2.43 24.13
N LEU A 157 -8.25 -2.63 25.06
CA LEU A 157 -8.73 -1.58 25.97
C LEU A 157 -7.67 -1.20 27.00
N GLU A 158 -6.93 -2.18 27.54
CA GLU A 158 -5.87 -1.96 28.53
C GLU A 158 -4.72 -1.09 27.99
N ILE A 159 -4.47 -1.15 26.68
CA ILE A 159 -3.48 -0.28 26.01
C ILE A 159 -4.06 1.08 25.59
N GLU A 160 -5.32 1.37 25.91
CA GLU A 160 -6.06 2.62 25.57
C GLU A 160 -5.97 2.99 24.08
N LYS A 161 -5.96 2.00 23.19
CA LYS A 161 -5.88 2.23 21.73
C LYS A 161 -7.22 2.18 21.03
N ILE A 162 -8.23 1.60 21.66
CA ILE A 162 -9.55 1.38 21.06
C ILE A 162 -10.66 1.84 21.99
N GLU A 163 -11.82 2.10 21.41
CA GLU A 163 -13.10 2.16 22.11
C GLU A 163 -13.98 1.00 21.65
N ILE A 164 -14.75 0.46 22.60
CA ILE A 164 -15.80 -0.52 22.32
C ILE A 164 -17.15 0.21 22.42
N SER A 165 -18.08 -0.15 21.54
CA SER A 165 -19.43 0.41 21.55
C SER A 165 -20.22 -0.07 22.77
N GLU A 166 -21.27 0.66 23.16
CA GLU A 166 -22.12 0.32 24.32
C GLU A 166 -22.79 -1.06 24.26
N ASP A 167 -22.84 -1.67 23.07
CA ASP A 167 -23.40 -2.98 22.82
C ASP A 167 -22.36 -4.11 22.73
N ASP A 168 -21.06 -3.81 22.92
CA ASP A 168 -19.93 -4.74 22.79
C ASP A 168 -19.78 -5.40 21.40
N LEU A 169 -20.44 -4.85 20.37
CA LEU A 169 -20.47 -5.41 19.01
C LEU A 169 -19.59 -4.64 18.02
N GLY A 170 -19.06 -3.50 18.43
CA GLY A 170 -18.32 -2.57 17.60
C GLY A 170 -17.02 -2.13 18.27
N ILE A 171 -16.03 -1.88 17.43
CA ILE A 171 -14.72 -1.38 17.83
C ILE A 171 -14.35 -0.18 16.99
N ARG A 172 -13.64 0.76 17.58
CA ARG A 172 -13.08 1.93 16.88
C ARG A 172 -11.67 2.22 17.41
N LEU A 173 -10.80 2.73 16.54
CA LEU A 173 -9.51 3.30 16.94
C LEU A 173 -9.70 4.70 17.55
N LEU A 174 -9.07 4.95 18.70
CA LEU A 174 -9.01 6.27 19.34
C LEU A 174 -8.23 7.30 18.49
#